data_AF-A0A1S3SMP5-F1
#
_entry.id   AF-A0A1S3SMP5-F1
#
_cell.length_a   1.000
_cell.length_b   1.000
_cell.length_c   1.000
_cell.angle_alpha   90.00
_cell.angle_beta   90.00
_cell.angle_gamma   90.00
#
_symmetry.space_group_name_H-M   'P 1'
#
loop_
_entity.id
_entity.type
_entity.pdbx_description
1 polymer ?
#
loop_
_entity_poly.entity_id
_entity_poly.type
_entity_poly.pdbx_seq_one_letter_code
_entity_poly.pdbx_strand_id
1 'polypeptide(L)'
;MHYAGSRNSVEHGLPLLEVYCLSINCFAAARPHLTADSDNVALVLKRLALSCFELLLSVPENEIPYEAWVQFYRSVQVAHDALLEYGSADLQALLQITGEGGAWSNPVLSALLTGHPTNIEEVEAYIALEGEGFMEMRVKHLEKMGEVAKAVVLAKSCAECHLVSNQTTFRQTYVSLLCHLLPGEEAIMEVCRYPGWTVRMCWILHAVWRQRGRKTQPSSCAPPS
;
A
#
# COMPACT_ATOMS: atom_id res chain seq x y z
N MET A 1 23.55 0.30 12.09
CA MET A 1 22.85 -0.92 12.55
C MET A 1 22.63 -1.81 11.34
N HIS A 2 23.32 -2.94 11.27
CA HIS A 2 23.09 -3.94 10.22
C HIS A 2 21.82 -4.72 10.57
N TYR A 3 20.77 -4.57 9.76
CA TYR A 3 19.62 -5.48 9.82
C TYR A 3 19.82 -6.58 8.78
N ALA A 4 19.68 -7.82 9.23
CA ALA A 4 19.84 -9.05 8.45
C ALA A 4 18.80 -9.12 7.34
N GLY A 5 19.20 -8.71 6.14
CA GLY A 5 18.41 -8.90 4.93
C GLY A 5 18.36 -10.37 4.53
N SER A 6 17.15 -10.84 4.26
CA SER A 6 16.82 -11.89 3.29
C SER A 6 16.88 -13.37 3.70
N ARG A 7 17.30 -13.77 4.91
CA ARG A 7 17.24 -15.20 5.32
C ARG A 7 16.43 -15.54 6.58
N ASN A 8 16.03 -14.56 7.39
CA ASN A 8 15.39 -14.81 8.68
C ASN A 8 13.87 -14.47 8.72
N SER A 9 13.30 -13.92 7.63
CA SER A 9 11.88 -13.55 7.60
C SER A 9 10.95 -14.75 7.55
N VAL A 10 11.37 -15.83 6.88
CA VAL A 10 10.60 -17.08 6.73
C VAL A 10 10.67 -17.93 8.00
N GLU A 11 11.87 -18.05 8.59
CA GLU A 11 12.13 -18.90 9.75
C GLU A 11 11.35 -18.45 11.01
N HIS A 12 10.99 -17.17 11.08
CA HIS A 12 10.17 -16.61 12.15
C HIS A 12 8.77 -16.17 11.71
N GLY A 13 8.41 -16.33 10.44
CA GLY A 13 7.14 -15.87 9.90
C GLY A 13 5.93 -16.60 10.48
N LEU A 14 6.01 -17.93 10.62
CA LEU A 14 4.93 -18.75 11.17
C LEU A 14 4.70 -18.50 12.67
N PRO A 15 5.72 -18.51 13.55
CA PRO A 15 5.53 -18.10 14.94
C PRO A 15 4.94 -16.70 15.07
N LEU A 16 5.33 -15.77 14.20
CA LEU A 16 4.81 -14.41 14.21
C LEU A 16 3.33 -14.35 13.76
N LEU A 17 2.93 -15.19 12.81
CA LEU A 17 1.52 -15.32 12.39
C LEU A 17 0.63 -15.80 13.55
N GLU A 18 1.11 -16.74 14.36
CA GLU A 18 0.42 -17.19 15.58
C GLU A 18 0.29 -16.06 16.60
N VAL A 19 1.36 -15.27 16.81
CA VAL A 19 1.34 -14.09 17.68
C VAL A 19 0.32 -13.07 17.19
N TYR A 20 0.18 -12.86 15.88
CA TYR A 20 -0.84 -11.97 15.33
C TYR A 20 -2.26 -12.51 15.52
N CYS A 21 -2.49 -13.81 15.35
CA CYS A 21 -3.77 -14.45 15.67
C CYS A 21 -4.15 -14.17 17.13
N LEU A 22 -3.22 -14.40 18.06
CA LEU A 22 -3.45 -14.16 19.48
C LEU A 22 -3.71 -12.67 19.75
N SER A 23 -2.90 -11.78 19.17
CA SER A 23 -3.00 -10.33 19.38
C SER A 23 -4.35 -9.77 18.93
N ILE A 24 -4.82 -10.17 17.74
CA ILE A 24 -6.10 -9.73 17.18
C ILE A 24 -7.27 -10.23 18.04
N ASN A 25 -7.27 -11.51 18.42
CA ASN A 25 -8.32 -12.08 19.25
C ASN A 25 -8.33 -11.50 20.68
N CYS A 26 -7.15 -11.28 21.27
CA CYS A 26 -7.04 -10.61 22.57
C CYS A 26 -7.56 -9.18 22.51
N PHE A 27 -7.29 -8.44 21.43
CA PHE A 27 -7.84 -7.11 21.23
C PHE A 27 -9.38 -7.15 21.17
N ALA A 28 -9.95 -8.06 20.36
CA ALA A 28 -11.40 -8.24 20.26
C ALA A 28 -12.03 -8.61 21.61
N ALA A 29 -11.43 -9.54 22.36
CA ALA A 29 -11.91 -9.91 23.70
C ALA A 29 -11.80 -8.77 24.72
N ALA A 30 -10.80 -7.89 24.57
CA ALA A 30 -10.63 -6.71 25.42
C ALA A 30 -11.59 -5.57 25.05
N ARG A 31 -12.10 -5.51 23.81
CA ARG A 31 -12.95 -4.43 23.29
C ARG A 31 -14.09 -3.98 24.21
N PRO A 32 -14.85 -4.86 24.90
CA PRO A 32 -15.95 -4.45 25.79
C PRO A 32 -15.47 -3.62 26.99
N HIS A 33 -14.19 -3.74 27.35
CA HIS A 33 -13.56 -3.06 28.48
C HIS A 33 -12.83 -1.77 28.06
N LEU A 34 -12.74 -1.50 26.75
CA LEU A 34 -12.11 -0.31 26.20
C LEU A 34 -13.15 0.78 25.97
N THR A 35 -12.75 2.04 26.15
CA THR A 35 -13.63 3.18 25.90
C THR A 35 -14.12 3.20 24.46
N ALA A 36 -15.44 3.40 24.27
CA ALA A 36 -16.10 3.25 22.97
C ALA A 36 -15.56 4.21 21.90
N ASP A 37 -15.14 5.43 22.29
CA ASP A 37 -14.76 6.54 21.40
C ASP A 37 -13.28 6.94 21.47
N SER A 38 -12.38 6.00 21.80
CA SER A 38 -10.95 6.34 21.86
C SER A 38 -10.28 6.17 20.50
N ASP A 39 -9.83 7.28 19.92
CA ASP A 39 -8.99 7.30 18.71
C ASP A 39 -7.73 6.41 18.86
N ASN A 40 -7.20 6.33 20.08
CA ASN A 40 -6.04 5.48 20.37
C ASN A 40 -6.36 3.99 20.24
N VAL A 41 -7.58 3.55 20.60
CA VAL A 41 -8.02 2.16 20.48
C VAL A 41 -8.14 1.77 19.01
N ALA A 42 -8.80 2.61 18.20
CA ALA A 42 -8.89 2.41 16.76
C ALA A 42 -7.50 2.42 16.09
N LEU A 43 -6.62 3.33 16.52
CA LEU A 43 -5.25 3.43 15.98
C LEU A 43 -4.42 2.16 16.27
N VAL A 44 -4.53 1.58 17.46
CA VAL A 44 -3.81 0.34 17.81
C VAL A 44 -4.27 -0.81 16.91
N LEU A 45 -5.58 -0.96 16.71
CA LEU A 45 -6.12 -2.00 15.84
C LEU A 45 -5.68 -1.83 14.39
N LYS A 46 -5.75 -0.59 13.86
CA LYS A 46 -5.25 -0.27 12.51
C LYS A 46 -3.78 -0.63 12.34
N ARG A 47 -2.93 -0.28 13.32
CA ARG A 47 -1.49 -0.61 13.30
C ARG A 47 -1.24 -2.11 13.39
N LEU A 48 -2.04 -2.82 14.17
CA LEU A 48 -1.97 -4.28 14.26
C LEU A 48 -2.32 -4.91 12.91
N ALA A 49 -3.39 -4.46 12.26
CA ALA A 49 -3.79 -4.94 10.95
C ALA A 49 -2.72 -4.71 9.89
N LEU A 50 -2.11 -3.51 9.87
CA LEU A 50 -0.99 -3.19 8.97
C LEU A 50 0.24 -4.04 9.27
N SER A 51 0.56 -4.29 10.55
CA SER A 51 1.67 -5.19 10.93
C SER A 51 1.46 -6.61 10.41
N CYS A 52 0.22 -7.12 10.49
CA CYS A 52 -0.13 -8.41 9.93
C CYS A 52 0.07 -8.43 8.41
N PHE A 53 -0.37 -7.38 7.73
CA PHE A 53 -0.20 -7.25 6.29
C PHE A 53 1.29 -7.15 5.88
N GLU A 54 2.14 -6.51 6.69
CA GLU A 54 3.57 -6.45 6.45
C GLU A 54 4.20 -7.84 6.41
N LEU A 55 3.75 -8.73 7.30
CA LEU A 55 4.16 -10.12 7.30
C LEU A 55 3.70 -10.83 6.02
N LEU A 56 2.44 -10.66 5.62
CA LEU A 56 1.90 -11.24 4.38
C LEU A 56 2.62 -10.76 3.12
N LEU A 57 3.10 -9.52 3.11
CA LEU A 57 3.94 -9.00 2.03
C LEU A 57 5.35 -9.61 2.06
N SER A 58 5.89 -9.88 3.24
CA SER A 58 7.29 -10.31 3.42
C SER A 58 7.50 -11.81 3.28
N VAL A 59 6.48 -12.62 3.55
CA VAL A 59 6.51 -14.08 3.43
C VAL A 59 5.75 -14.47 2.17
N PRO A 60 6.40 -15.14 1.20
CA PRO A 60 5.74 -15.68 0.02
C PRO A 60 4.54 -16.55 0.38
N GLU A 61 3.42 -16.41 -0.35
CA GLU A 61 2.17 -17.14 -0.09
C GLU A 61 2.37 -18.67 -0.09
N ASN A 62 3.28 -19.18 -0.92
CA ASN A 62 3.61 -20.61 -1.02
C ASN A 62 4.42 -21.15 0.17
N GLU A 63 4.93 -20.28 1.04
CA GLU A 63 5.69 -20.66 2.23
C GLU A 63 4.82 -20.75 3.49
N ILE A 64 3.57 -20.24 3.44
CA ILE A 64 2.62 -20.35 4.54
C ILE A 64 1.84 -21.66 4.39
N PRO A 65 1.92 -22.60 5.35
CA PRO A 65 1.12 -23.82 5.31
C PRO A 65 -0.37 -23.51 5.25
N TYR A 66 -1.12 -24.30 4.49
CA TYR A 66 -2.55 -24.09 4.30
C TYR A 66 -3.32 -24.06 5.64
N GLU A 67 -2.99 -24.93 6.59
CA GLU A 67 -3.66 -24.92 7.90
C GLU A 67 -3.40 -23.61 8.67
N ALA A 68 -2.17 -23.11 8.63
CA ALA A 68 -1.81 -21.85 9.27
C ALA A 68 -2.53 -20.65 8.62
N TRP A 69 -2.66 -20.66 7.29
CA TRP A 69 -3.43 -19.66 6.56
C TRP A 69 -4.90 -19.65 6.98
N VAL A 70 -5.54 -20.82 6.97
CA VAL A 70 -6.95 -20.97 7.36
C VAL A 70 -7.15 -20.54 8.80
N GLN A 71 -6.25 -20.91 9.71
CA GLN A 71 -6.32 -20.48 11.11
C GLN A 71 -6.19 -18.96 11.25
N PHE A 72 -5.29 -18.33 10.50
CA PHE A 72 -5.14 -16.88 10.50
C PHE A 72 -6.38 -16.18 9.97
N TYR A 73 -6.89 -16.57 8.80
CA TYR A 73 -8.13 -16.05 8.23
C TYR A 73 -9.30 -16.17 9.22
N ARG A 74 -9.48 -17.35 9.85
CA ARG A 74 -10.53 -17.57 10.85
C ARG A 74 -10.37 -16.68 12.08
N SER A 75 -9.14 -16.47 12.53
CA SER A 75 -8.85 -15.57 13.65
C SER A 75 -9.22 -14.13 13.34
N VAL A 76 -8.88 -13.65 12.13
CA VAL A 76 -9.26 -12.31 11.66
C VAL A 76 -10.78 -12.19 11.53
N GLN A 77 -11.44 -13.21 10.98
CA GLN A 77 -12.90 -13.26 10.82
C GLN A 77 -13.63 -13.15 12.16
N VAL A 78 -13.30 -14.03 13.12
CA VAL A 78 -13.95 -14.04 14.45
C VAL A 78 -13.75 -12.71 15.17
N ALA A 79 -12.53 -12.16 15.14
CA ALA A 79 -12.26 -10.88 15.76
C ALA A 79 -12.98 -9.72 15.06
N HIS A 80 -13.05 -9.74 13.72
CA HIS A 80 -13.78 -8.73 12.96
C HIS A 80 -15.27 -8.74 13.30
N ASP A 81 -15.91 -9.92 13.29
CA ASP A 81 -17.33 -10.07 13.63
C ASP A 81 -17.62 -9.54 15.04
N ALA A 82 -16.76 -9.87 16.02
CA ALA A 82 -16.89 -9.37 17.38
C ALA A 82 -16.70 -7.84 17.48
N LEU A 83 -15.79 -7.26 16.68
CA LEU A 83 -15.51 -5.82 16.68
C LEU A 83 -16.58 -5.01 15.93
N LEU A 84 -17.26 -5.61 14.96
CA LEU A 84 -18.39 -5.02 14.26
C LEU A 84 -19.57 -4.73 15.19
N GLU A 85 -19.80 -5.56 16.21
CA GLU A 85 -20.82 -5.29 17.25
C GLU A 85 -20.56 -3.96 17.99
N TYR A 86 -19.31 -3.48 17.97
CA TYR A 86 -18.87 -2.20 18.54
C TYR A 86 -18.63 -1.13 17.47
N GLY A 87 -19.10 -1.34 16.23
CA GLY A 87 -18.99 -0.40 15.12
C GLY A 87 -17.58 -0.25 14.53
N SER A 88 -16.63 -1.14 14.84
CA SER A 88 -15.28 -1.08 14.28
C SER A 88 -15.17 -1.98 13.05
N ALA A 89 -14.93 -1.38 11.90
CA ALA A 89 -14.66 -2.06 10.63
C ALA A 89 -13.16 -2.10 10.28
N ASP A 90 -12.27 -1.79 11.23
CA ASP A 90 -10.84 -1.58 10.95
C ASP A 90 -10.10 -2.86 10.47
N LEU A 91 -10.67 -4.04 10.71
CA LEU A 91 -10.16 -5.32 10.20
C LEU A 91 -10.72 -5.72 8.83
N GLN A 92 -11.69 -4.98 8.28
CA GLN A 92 -12.38 -5.35 7.04
C GLN A 92 -11.40 -5.62 5.89
N ALA A 93 -10.44 -4.72 5.67
CA ALA A 93 -9.44 -4.85 4.62
C ALA A 93 -8.58 -6.11 4.81
N LEU A 94 -8.08 -6.35 6.02
CA LEU A 94 -7.27 -7.54 6.33
C LEU A 94 -8.07 -8.84 6.14
N LEU A 95 -9.36 -8.83 6.50
CA LEU A 95 -10.26 -9.97 6.30
C LEU A 95 -10.45 -10.27 4.81
N GLN A 96 -10.66 -9.26 3.98
CA GLN A 96 -10.76 -9.44 2.52
C GLN A 96 -9.46 -10.00 1.94
N ILE A 97 -8.32 -9.38 2.25
CA ILE A 97 -7.00 -9.80 1.76
C ILE A 97 -6.71 -11.27 2.09
N THR A 98 -6.99 -11.67 3.33
CA THR A 98 -6.77 -13.06 3.77
C THR A 98 -7.78 -14.04 3.17
N GLY A 99 -9.03 -13.60 2.94
CA GLY A 99 -10.06 -14.39 2.28
C GLY A 99 -9.82 -14.59 0.79
N GLU A 100 -9.18 -13.63 0.13
CA GLU A 100 -8.84 -13.69 -1.30
C GLU A 100 -7.62 -14.56 -1.61
N GLY A 101 -6.90 -15.03 -0.60
CA GLY A 101 -5.72 -15.90 -0.77
C GLY A 101 -4.38 -15.17 -0.61
N GLY A 102 -4.40 -13.85 -0.38
CA GLY A 102 -3.23 -13.11 0.08
C GLY A 102 -3.07 -11.73 -0.50
N ALA A 103 -1.91 -11.13 -0.22
CA ALA A 103 -1.66 -9.71 -0.45
C ALA A 103 -1.78 -9.28 -1.92
N TRP A 104 -1.60 -10.22 -2.85
CA TRP A 104 -1.58 -9.96 -4.30
C TRP A 104 -2.66 -10.73 -5.07
N SER A 105 -3.55 -11.43 -4.37
CA SER A 105 -4.51 -12.36 -4.97
C SER A 105 -5.77 -11.71 -5.54
N ASN A 106 -6.03 -10.43 -5.22
CA ASN A 106 -7.19 -9.72 -5.75
C ASN A 106 -7.15 -9.61 -7.29
N PRO A 107 -8.22 -9.96 -8.01
CA PRO A 107 -8.23 -9.93 -9.47
C PRO A 107 -8.11 -8.52 -10.06
N VAL A 108 -8.70 -7.50 -9.43
CA VAL A 108 -8.60 -6.10 -9.87
C VAL A 108 -7.16 -5.61 -9.72
N LEU A 109 -6.52 -5.92 -8.58
CA LEU A 109 -5.10 -5.61 -8.37
C LEU A 109 -4.21 -6.34 -9.38
N SER A 110 -4.43 -7.63 -9.59
CA SER A 110 -3.63 -8.43 -10.53
C SER A 110 -3.76 -7.90 -11.96
N ALA A 111 -4.97 -7.59 -12.42
CA ALA A 111 -5.21 -6.99 -13.73
C ALA A 111 -4.51 -5.64 -13.87
N LEU A 112 -4.62 -4.78 -12.85
CA LEU A 112 -3.97 -3.46 -12.80
C LEU A 112 -2.45 -3.57 -12.92
N LEU A 113 -1.81 -4.44 -12.12
CA LEU A 113 -0.35 -4.58 -12.08
C LEU A 113 0.24 -5.29 -13.30
N THR A 114 -0.57 -6.07 -14.01
CA THR A 114 -0.16 -6.78 -15.24
C THR A 114 -0.50 -6.01 -16.52
N GLY A 115 -1.18 -4.86 -16.40
CA GLY A 115 -1.55 -4.02 -17.55
C GLY A 115 -2.74 -4.54 -18.35
N HIS A 116 -3.56 -5.42 -17.76
CA HIS A 116 -4.84 -5.80 -18.37
C HIS A 116 -5.85 -4.66 -18.26
N PRO A 117 -6.85 -4.59 -19.16
CA PRO A 117 -7.90 -3.58 -19.06
C PRO A 117 -8.64 -3.69 -17.73
N THR A 118 -8.70 -2.58 -16.99
CA THR A 118 -9.45 -2.45 -15.74
C THR A 118 -10.50 -1.36 -15.86
N ASN A 119 -11.65 -1.54 -15.23
CA ASN A 119 -12.63 -0.48 -15.08
C ASN A 119 -12.20 0.50 -13.97
N ILE A 120 -12.35 1.81 -14.19
CA ILE A 120 -11.88 2.83 -13.25
C ILE A 120 -12.68 2.77 -11.94
N GLU A 121 -14.01 2.63 -12.03
CA GLU A 121 -14.88 2.55 -10.86
C GLU A 121 -14.56 1.31 -10.00
N GLU A 122 -14.22 0.17 -10.62
CA GLU A 122 -13.78 -1.04 -9.91
C GLU A 122 -12.45 -0.85 -9.19
N VAL A 123 -11.49 -0.17 -9.82
CA VAL A 123 -10.18 0.13 -9.21
C VAL A 123 -10.35 1.10 -8.03
N GLU A 124 -11.17 2.14 -8.18
CA GLU A 124 -11.43 3.10 -7.10
C GLU A 124 -12.17 2.44 -5.93
N ALA A 125 -13.17 1.61 -6.21
CA ALA A 125 -13.88 0.85 -5.18
C ALA A 125 -12.94 -0.11 -4.43
N TYR A 126 -12.03 -0.78 -5.14
CA TYR A 126 -11.00 -1.63 -4.55
C TYR A 126 -10.04 -0.83 -3.63
N ILE A 127 -9.53 0.30 -4.11
CA ILE A 127 -8.64 1.18 -3.33
C ILE A 127 -9.35 1.70 -2.08
N ALA A 128 -10.63 2.08 -2.19
CA ALA A 128 -11.42 2.57 -1.07
C ALA A 128 -11.72 1.46 -0.04
N LEU A 129 -12.00 0.25 -0.51
CA LEU A 129 -12.31 -0.91 0.33
C LEU A 129 -11.13 -1.32 1.20
N GLU A 130 -9.95 -1.45 0.61
CA GLU A 130 -8.76 -1.82 1.38
C GLU A 130 -8.14 -0.65 2.14
N GLY A 131 -8.23 0.55 1.59
CA GLY A 131 -7.77 1.78 2.22
C GLY A 131 -6.29 2.10 2.01
N GLU A 132 -5.97 3.34 2.33
CA GLU A 132 -4.70 4.00 1.99
C GLU A 132 -3.47 3.32 2.61
N GLY A 133 -3.58 2.86 3.87
CA GLY A 133 -2.45 2.24 4.58
C GLY A 133 -1.94 0.97 3.90
N PHE A 134 -2.86 0.10 3.45
CA PHE A 134 -2.52 -1.12 2.73
C PHE A 134 -1.93 -0.81 1.35
N MET A 135 -2.48 0.19 0.66
CA MET A 135 -1.96 0.64 -0.63
C MET A 135 -0.55 1.22 -0.52
N GLU A 136 -0.27 2.06 0.48
CA GLU A 136 1.07 2.58 0.73
C GLU A 136 2.08 1.46 0.97
N MET A 137 1.70 0.43 1.73
CA MET A 137 2.56 -0.71 2.00
C MET A 137 2.86 -1.51 0.73
N ARG A 138 1.86 -1.75 -0.13
CA ARG A 138 2.08 -2.41 -1.43
C ARG A 138 3.02 -1.61 -2.33
N VAL A 139 2.82 -0.30 -2.43
CA VAL A 139 3.70 0.56 -3.25
C VAL A 139 5.14 0.51 -2.76
N LYS A 140 5.36 0.67 -1.43
CA LYS A 140 6.69 0.57 -0.81
C LYS A 140 7.33 -0.81 -1.01
N HIS A 141 6.51 -1.86 -0.92
CA HIS A 141 7.00 -3.22 -1.11
C HIS A 141 7.43 -3.47 -2.57
N LEU A 142 6.62 -3.06 -3.56
CA LEU A 142 6.98 -3.16 -4.99
C LEU A 142 8.27 -2.38 -5.30
N GLU A 143 8.42 -1.18 -4.77
CA GLU A 143 9.65 -0.38 -4.90
C GLU A 143 10.86 -1.15 -4.33
N LYS A 144 10.72 -1.72 -3.13
CA LYS A 144 11.77 -2.51 -2.47
C LYS A 144 12.17 -3.76 -3.27
N MET A 145 11.20 -4.39 -3.94
CA MET A 145 11.43 -5.56 -4.79
C MET A 145 11.98 -5.22 -6.18
N GLY A 146 12.15 -3.93 -6.50
CA GLY A 146 12.63 -3.47 -7.81
C GLY A 146 11.54 -3.46 -8.90
N GLU A 147 10.29 -3.77 -8.55
CA GLU A 147 9.13 -3.75 -9.44
C GLU A 147 8.58 -2.31 -9.60
N VAL A 148 9.48 -1.36 -9.92
CA VAL A 148 9.20 0.08 -9.92
C VAL A 148 8.06 0.43 -10.88
N ALA A 149 7.96 -0.23 -12.04
CA ALA A 149 6.87 0.00 -12.99
C ALA A 149 5.49 -0.31 -12.38
N LYS A 150 5.35 -1.43 -11.65
CA LYS A 150 4.13 -1.79 -10.93
C LYS A 150 3.84 -0.81 -9.79
N ALA A 151 4.88 -0.39 -9.06
CA ALA A 151 4.76 0.61 -8.01
C ALA A 151 4.23 1.95 -8.56
N VAL A 152 4.72 2.38 -9.73
CA VAL A 152 4.24 3.59 -10.44
C VAL A 152 2.75 3.46 -10.78
N VAL A 153 2.34 2.34 -11.39
CA VAL A 153 0.94 2.12 -11.77
C VAL A 153 0.03 2.18 -10.54
N LEU A 154 0.37 1.48 -9.46
CA LEU A 154 -0.44 1.47 -8.25
C LEU A 154 -0.48 2.84 -7.57
N ALA A 155 0.67 3.52 -7.43
CA ALA A 155 0.74 4.86 -6.84
C ALA A 155 -0.07 5.88 -7.64
N LYS A 156 -0.07 5.75 -8.98
CA LYS A 156 -0.89 6.58 -9.86
C LYS A 156 -2.38 6.36 -9.61
N SER A 157 -2.84 5.11 -9.63
CA SER A 157 -4.26 4.79 -9.39
C SER A 157 -4.72 5.33 -8.03
N CYS A 158 -3.91 5.23 -6.99
CA CYS A 158 -4.21 5.82 -5.68
C CYS A 158 -4.21 7.35 -5.67
N ALA A 159 -3.35 7.99 -6.47
CA ALA A 159 -3.28 9.45 -6.58
C ALA A 159 -4.47 10.06 -7.37
N GLU A 160 -5.10 9.25 -8.22
CA GLU A 160 -6.26 9.58 -9.04
C GLU A 160 -7.59 9.20 -8.38
N CYS A 161 -7.58 8.24 -7.44
CA CYS A 161 -8.77 7.79 -6.73
C CYS A 161 -9.37 8.92 -5.87
N HIS A 162 -10.60 9.31 -6.20
CA HIS A 162 -11.30 10.39 -5.48
C HIS A 162 -11.90 9.94 -4.14
N LEU A 163 -12.01 8.63 -3.91
CA LEU A 163 -12.57 8.03 -2.70
C LEU A 163 -11.57 7.99 -1.53
N VAL A 164 -10.29 8.28 -1.78
CA VAL A 164 -9.26 8.38 -0.74
C VAL A 164 -8.94 9.83 -0.40
N SER A 165 -8.60 10.06 0.86
CA SER A 165 -8.29 11.37 1.45
C SER A 165 -6.82 11.77 1.26
N ASN A 166 -5.90 10.81 1.25
CA ASN A 166 -4.45 11.06 1.22
C ASN A 166 -3.83 11.08 -0.20
N GLN A 167 -4.59 11.60 -1.17
CA GLN A 167 -4.13 11.71 -2.57
C GLN A 167 -2.79 12.45 -2.68
N THR A 168 -2.54 13.45 -1.84
CA THR A 168 -1.29 14.23 -1.87
C THR A 168 -0.05 13.37 -1.62
N THR A 169 -0.12 12.42 -0.68
CA THR A 169 1.01 11.53 -0.39
C THR A 169 1.24 10.58 -1.56
N PHE A 170 0.19 9.98 -2.10
CA PHE A 170 0.30 9.13 -3.30
C PHE A 170 0.85 9.88 -4.50
N ARG A 171 0.46 11.16 -4.68
CA ARG A 171 1.03 12.03 -5.72
C ARG A 171 2.53 12.20 -5.55
N GLN A 172 3.00 12.50 -4.34
CA GLN A 172 4.44 12.65 -4.06
C GLN A 172 5.20 11.34 -4.32
N THR A 173 4.64 10.21 -3.88
CA THR A 173 5.22 8.89 -4.11
C THR A 173 5.27 8.56 -5.60
N TYR A 174 4.21 8.80 -6.36
CA TYR A 174 4.17 8.61 -7.81
C TYR A 174 5.24 9.44 -8.52
N VAL A 175 5.37 10.73 -8.20
CA VAL A 175 6.43 11.61 -8.77
C VAL A 175 7.81 11.04 -8.47
N SER A 176 8.05 10.62 -7.23
CA SER A 176 9.32 10.03 -6.81
C SER A 176 9.65 8.77 -7.62
N LEU A 177 8.67 7.86 -7.76
CA LEU A 177 8.81 6.61 -8.50
C LEU A 177 9.00 6.84 -10.01
N LEU A 178 8.28 7.79 -10.61
CA LEU A 178 8.49 8.17 -12.01
C LEU A 178 9.93 8.68 -12.25
N CYS A 179 10.45 9.49 -11.33
CA CYS A 179 11.84 9.95 -11.38
C CYS A 179 12.88 8.83 -11.17
N HIS A 180 12.49 7.71 -10.58
CA HIS A 180 13.33 6.50 -10.52
C HIS A 180 13.25 5.71 -11.83
N LEU A 181 12.06 5.61 -12.43
CA LEU A 181 11.79 4.77 -13.59
C LEU A 181 12.25 5.39 -14.92
N LEU A 182 12.02 6.69 -15.12
CA LEU A 182 12.18 7.36 -16.40
C LEU A 182 13.34 8.37 -16.42
N PRO A 183 13.96 8.61 -17.59
CA PRO A 183 14.79 9.79 -17.83
C PRO A 183 14.03 11.10 -17.58
N GLY A 184 14.76 12.17 -17.24
CA GLY A 184 14.19 13.42 -16.73
C GLY A 184 13.13 14.06 -17.65
N GLU A 185 13.36 14.13 -18.96
CA GLU A 185 12.39 14.74 -19.90
C GLU A 185 11.10 13.92 -20.02
N GLU A 186 11.20 12.58 -20.05
CA GLU A 186 10.05 11.67 -20.10
C GLU A 186 9.23 11.72 -18.81
N ALA A 187 9.89 11.75 -17.65
CA ALA A 187 9.22 11.90 -16.36
C ALA A 187 8.46 13.23 -16.25
N ILE A 188 9.05 14.33 -16.76
CA ILE A 188 8.41 15.64 -16.78
C ILE A 188 7.21 15.64 -17.72
N MET A 189 7.35 15.11 -18.94
CA MET A 189 6.24 15.01 -19.88
C MET A 189 5.07 14.21 -19.29
N GLU A 190 5.37 13.09 -18.64
CA GLU A 190 4.33 12.25 -18.05
C GLU A 190 3.59 12.99 -16.93
N VAL A 191 4.28 13.69 -16.03
CA VAL A 191 3.61 14.49 -14.98
C VAL A 191 2.83 15.69 -15.54
N CYS A 192 3.33 16.33 -16.60
CA CYS A 192 2.65 17.45 -17.27
C CYS A 192 1.34 17.04 -17.98
N ARG A 193 1.15 15.75 -18.29
CA ARG A 193 -0.08 15.25 -18.92
C ARG A 193 -1.25 15.15 -17.96
N TYR A 194 -1.05 15.27 -16.65
CA TYR A 194 -2.13 15.09 -15.66
C TYR A 194 -2.84 16.41 -15.33
N PRO A 195 -4.11 16.59 -15.75
CA PRO A 195 -4.89 17.77 -15.39
C PRO A 195 -5.10 17.83 -13.87
N GLY A 196 -4.72 18.94 -13.25
CA GLY A 196 -4.81 19.16 -11.78
C GLY A 196 -3.48 19.05 -11.03
N TRP A 197 -2.43 18.54 -11.66
CA TRP A 197 -1.09 18.48 -11.07
C TRP A 197 -0.38 19.80 -11.37
N THR A 198 -0.45 20.73 -10.40
CA THR A 198 -0.01 22.12 -10.60
C THR A 198 1.44 22.24 -11.10
N VAL A 199 1.72 23.35 -11.78
CA VAL A 199 3.07 23.84 -12.16
C VAL A 199 4.09 23.65 -11.02
N ARG A 200 3.65 23.76 -9.76
CA ARG A 200 4.45 23.54 -8.54
C ARG A 200 5.05 22.12 -8.44
N MET A 201 4.38 21.08 -8.93
CA MET A 201 4.95 19.73 -9.00
C MET A 201 6.01 19.61 -10.11
N CYS A 202 5.86 20.31 -11.24
CA CYS A 202 6.93 20.41 -12.24
C CYS A 202 8.18 21.12 -11.69
N TRP A 203 8.01 22.13 -10.84
CA TRP A 203 9.13 22.76 -10.12
C TRP A 203 9.76 21.83 -9.08
N ILE A 204 8.96 21.03 -8.37
CA ILE A 204 9.48 20.01 -7.44
C ILE A 204 10.27 18.94 -8.20
N LEU A 205 9.77 18.46 -9.33
CA LEU A 205 10.49 17.55 -10.23
C LEU A 205 11.81 18.15 -10.70
N HIS A 206 11.80 19.39 -11.16
CA HIS A 206 13.00 20.11 -11.58
C HIS A 206 13.99 20.29 -10.40
N ALA A 207 13.51 20.52 -9.18
CA ALA A 207 14.34 20.64 -7.98
C ALA A 207 14.93 19.29 -7.52
N VAL A 208 14.11 18.23 -7.48
CA VAL A 208 14.52 16.85 -7.15
C VAL A 208 15.55 16.36 -8.17
N TRP A 209 15.34 16.67 -9.45
CA TRP A 209 16.27 16.32 -10.51
C TRP A 209 17.57 17.15 -10.46
N ARG A 210 17.49 18.46 -10.18
CA ARG A 210 18.67 19.31 -9.92
C ARG A 210 19.52 18.79 -8.75
N GLN A 211 18.89 18.21 -7.72
CA GLN A 211 19.60 17.57 -6.60
C GLN A 211 20.24 16.22 -6.95
N ARG A 212 19.70 15.47 -7.93
CA ARG A 212 20.23 14.16 -8.38
C ARG A 212 21.41 14.22 -9.34
N GLY A 213 21.83 15.40 -9.79
CA GLY A 213 23.16 15.58 -10.39
C GLY A 213 23.45 14.78 -11.66
N ARG A 214 22.51 14.69 -12.62
CA ARG A 214 22.92 14.54 -14.02
C ARG A 214 23.12 15.92 -14.61
N LYS A 215 24.38 16.32 -14.79
CA LYS A 215 24.75 17.44 -15.67
C LYS A 215 24.20 17.14 -17.07
N THR A 216 23.00 17.60 -17.39
CA THR A 216 22.63 17.87 -18.77
C THR A 216 22.47 19.38 -18.88
N GLN A 217 23.19 19.93 -19.86
CA GLN A 217 23.17 21.34 -20.20
C GLN A 217 21.73 21.77 -20.51
N PRO A 218 21.36 23.04 -20.27
CA PRO A 218 20.04 23.53 -20.62
C PRO A 218 19.87 23.50 -22.14
N SER A 219 18.98 22.64 -22.65
CA SER A 219 18.42 22.79 -23.99
C SER A 219 17.39 23.92 -23.94
N SER A 220 17.56 24.86 -24.86
CA SER A 220 16.78 26.07 -24.99
C SER A 220 15.31 25.77 -25.33
N CYS A 221 14.41 26.10 -24.42
CA CYS A 221 13.02 26.45 -24.76
C CYS A 221 12.79 27.88 -24.30
N ALA A 222 13.09 28.84 -25.19
CA ALA A 222 12.62 30.21 -25.05
C ALA A 222 11.16 30.26 -25.56
N PRO A 223 10.26 31.00 -24.91
CA PRO A 223 8.90 31.21 -25.43
C PRO A 223 8.96 32.11 -26.68
N PRO A 224 8.07 31.91 -27.67
CA PRO A 224 7.99 32.80 -28.82
C PRO A 224 7.48 34.19 -28.41
N SER A 225 8.03 35.19 -29.08
CA SER A 225 7.79 36.62 -28.93
C SER A 225 6.35 37.06 -29.10
#